data_AF-A0A2V8TS54-F1
#
_entry.id   AF-A0A2V8TS54-F1
#
_cell.length_a   1.000
_cell.length_b   1.000
_cell.length_c   1.000
_cell.angle_alpha   90.00
_cell.angle_beta   90.00
_cell.angle_gamma   90.00
#
_symmetry.space_group_name_H-M   'P 1'
#
loop_
_entity.id
_entity.type
_entity.pdbx_description
1 polymer ?
#
loop_
_entity_poly.entity_id
_entity_poly.type
_entity_poly.pdbx_seq_one_letter_code
_entity_poly.pdbx_strand_id
1 'polypeptide(L)'
;MRKLSRATLVVFTVTLFSTSLKAQPKIENYQGGEVSAQEVLLKFRHPAPVAVSQAQRNLDADKIHVVGGPGGAYVFHSRSKNVAAMLNVLSKRGDLIYAEPNYIVRGAATPNDPSFTQLWGLKNTGQTVSGAAGTP
;
A
#
# COMPACT_ATOMS: atom_id res chain seq x y z
N MET A 1 -50.77 -41.54 -30.94
CA MET A 1 -49.79 -40.54 -31.46
C MET A 1 -49.92 -39.27 -30.61
N ARG A 2 -48.79 -38.57 -30.38
CA ARG A 2 -48.55 -37.39 -29.51
C ARG A 2 -48.33 -37.67 -28.01
N LYS A 3 -47.07 -37.60 -27.58
CA LYS A 3 -46.67 -37.25 -26.21
C LYS A 3 -45.95 -35.90 -26.26
N LEU A 4 -46.43 -34.92 -25.49
CA LEU A 4 -45.75 -33.64 -25.28
C LEU A 4 -44.53 -33.85 -24.37
N SER A 5 -43.38 -33.32 -24.75
CA SER A 5 -42.21 -33.23 -23.87
C SER A 5 -42.08 -31.80 -23.34
N ARG A 6 -42.01 -31.67 -22.01
CA ARG A 6 -41.85 -30.40 -21.29
C ARG A 6 -40.39 -29.97 -21.38
N ALA A 7 -40.13 -28.75 -21.87
CA ALA A 7 -38.82 -28.14 -21.83
C ALA A 7 -38.59 -27.49 -20.45
N THR A 8 -37.59 -27.97 -19.72
CA THR A 8 -37.12 -27.35 -18.48
C THR A 8 -36.04 -26.33 -18.83
N LEU A 9 -36.32 -25.06 -18.58
CA LEU A 9 -35.40 -23.94 -18.73
C LEU A 9 -34.44 -23.93 -17.52
N VAL A 10 -33.15 -24.19 -17.75
CA VAL A 10 -32.11 -24.00 -16.73
C VAL A 10 -31.62 -22.55 -16.82
N VAL A 11 -31.98 -21.74 -15.82
CA VAL A 11 -31.48 -20.37 -15.67
C VAL A 11 -30.12 -20.43 -15.00
N PHE A 12 -29.06 -20.05 -15.73
CA PHE A 12 -27.71 -19.92 -15.21
C PHE A 12 -27.57 -18.52 -14.59
N THR A 13 -27.80 -18.41 -13.29
CA THR A 13 -27.63 -17.15 -12.55
C THR A 13 -26.14 -16.87 -12.39
N VAL A 14 -25.59 -15.96 -13.19
CA VAL A 14 -24.25 -15.41 -13.00
C VAL A 14 -24.29 -14.45 -11.82
N THR A 15 -23.83 -14.89 -10.66
CA THR A 15 -23.60 -14.03 -9.50
C THR A 15 -22.38 -13.15 -9.76
N LEU A 16 -22.62 -11.89 -10.12
CA LEU A 16 -21.59 -10.84 -10.13
C LEU A 16 -21.12 -10.61 -8.70
N PHE A 17 -19.99 -11.21 -8.32
CA PHE A 17 -19.27 -10.82 -7.11
C PHE A 17 -18.70 -9.41 -7.34
N SER A 18 -19.38 -8.40 -6.82
CA SER A 18 -18.88 -7.02 -6.76
C SER A 18 -17.69 -6.96 -5.80
N THR A 19 -16.49 -7.23 -6.28
CA THR A 19 -15.27 -6.93 -5.51
C THR A 19 -15.11 -5.42 -5.43
N SER A 20 -15.24 -4.85 -4.23
CA SER A 20 -14.85 -3.46 -4.00
C SER A 20 -13.41 -3.25 -4.47
N LEU A 21 -13.22 -2.44 -5.53
CA LEU A 21 -11.89 -1.92 -5.86
C LEU A 21 -11.48 -0.97 -4.74
N LYS A 22 -10.82 -1.49 -3.71
CA LYS A 22 -9.88 -0.64 -2.96
C LYS A 22 -8.83 -0.23 -3.98
N ALA A 23 -8.65 1.07 -4.18
CA ALA A 23 -7.61 1.59 -5.06
C ALA A 23 -6.27 0.97 -4.64
N GLN A 24 -5.75 0.05 -5.45
CA GLN A 24 -4.43 -0.50 -5.22
C GLN A 24 -3.43 0.64 -5.43
N PRO A 25 -2.47 0.84 -4.50
CA PRO A 25 -1.42 1.82 -4.72
C PRO A 25 -0.71 1.44 -6.01
N LYS A 26 -0.60 2.38 -6.93
CA LYS A 26 0.19 2.17 -8.14
C LYS A 26 1.65 1.98 -7.70
N ILE A 27 2.35 1.02 -8.29
CA ILE A 27 3.71 0.63 -7.86
C ILE A 27 4.72 1.09 -8.90
N GLU A 28 5.85 1.61 -8.43
CA GLU A 28 7.08 1.83 -9.18
C GLU A 28 8.21 0.96 -8.59
N ASN A 29 9.24 0.66 -9.39
CA ASN A 29 10.46 0.02 -8.91
C ASN A 29 11.56 1.08 -8.81
N TYR A 30 12.18 1.22 -7.65
CA TYR A 30 13.31 2.12 -7.41
C TYR A 30 14.42 1.39 -6.66
N GLN A 31 15.61 1.32 -7.26
CA GLN A 31 16.79 0.63 -6.71
C GLN A 31 16.51 -0.82 -6.23
N GLY A 32 15.65 -1.55 -6.93
CA GLY A 32 15.28 -2.93 -6.60
C GLY A 32 14.21 -3.06 -5.50
N GLY A 33 13.74 -1.95 -4.93
CA GLY A 33 12.61 -1.93 -4.01
C GLY A 33 11.32 -1.48 -4.71
N GLU A 34 10.19 -2.02 -4.26
CA GLU A 34 8.87 -1.54 -4.67
C GLU A 34 8.48 -0.30 -3.86
N VAL A 35 8.02 0.73 -4.56
CA VAL A 35 7.64 2.01 -3.98
C VAL A 35 6.27 2.42 -4.49
N SER A 36 5.53 3.18 -3.69
CA SER A 36 4.30 3.82 -4.13
C SER A 36 4.65 4.79 -5.26
N ALA A 37 4.00 4.60 -6.40
CA ALA A 37 4.28 5.36 -7.61
C ALA A 37 4.06 6.84 -7.36
N GLN A 38 4.99 7.65 -7.84
CA GLN A 38 4.90 9.12 -7.79
C GLN A 38 4.86 9.69 -6.36
N GLU A 39 5.24 8.92 -5.34
CA GLU A 39 5.24 9.36 -3.94
C GLU A 39 6.63 9.38 -3.31
N VAL A 40 6.92 10.46 -2.59
CA VAL A 40 8.17 10.65 -1.83
C VAL A 40 7.87 11.24 -0.45
N LEU A 41 8.67 10.85 0.54
CA LEU A 41 8.68 11.38 1.89
C LEU A 41 9.79 12.42 2.01
N LEU A 42 9.42 13.60 2.50
CA LEU A 42 10.33 14.72 2.75
C LEU A 42 10.30 15.08 4.23
N LYS A 43 11.47 15.16 4.84
CA LYS A 43 11.63 15.79 6.16
C LYS A 43 12.35 17.11 5.99
N PHE A 44 11.68 18.21 6.30
CA PHE A 44 12.29 19.54 6.31
C PHE A 44 13.08 19.76 7.59
N ARG A 45 14.20 20.51 7.51
CA ARG A 45 14.89 21.04 8.70
C ARG A 45 13.99 22.01 9.45
N HIS A 46 13.36 22.91 8.69
CA HIS A 46 12.36 23.85 9.17
C HIS A 46 11.23 23.90 8.14
N PRO A 47 10.02 23.41 8.45
CA PRO A 47 8.91 23.33 7.49
C PRO A 47 8.23 24.70 7.30
N ALA A 48 8.99 25.68 6.80
CA ALA A 48 8.44 26.99 6.45
C ALA A 48 7.41 26.83 5.30
N PRO A 49 6.24 27.51 5.35
CA PRO A 49 5.22 27.37 4.32
C PRO A 49 5.73 27.61 2.89
N VAL A 50 6.70 28.53 2.72
CA VAL A 50 7.32 28.81 1.42
C VAL A 50 8.15 27.62 0.90
N ALA A 51 8.86 26.92 1.78
CA ALA A 51 9.69 25.77 1.42
C ALA A 51 8.83 24.59 0.93
N VAL A 52 7.73 24.33 1.66
CA VAL A 52 6.73 23.31 1.31
C VAL A 52 6.05 23.66 -0.02
N SER A 53 5.61 24.90 -0.19
CA SER A 53 4.97 25.37 -1.43
C SER A 53 5.90 25.31 -2.64
N GLN A 54 7.20 25.59 -2.44
CA GLN A 54 8.20 25.45 -3.50
C GLN A 54 8.42 23.98 -3.87
N ALA A 55 8.47 23.08 -2.87
CA ALA A 55 8.56 21.64 -3.13
C ALA A 55 7.33 21.16 -3.92
N GLN A 56 6.13 21.60 -3.54
CA GLN A 56 4.89 21.28 -4.25
C GLN A 56 4.96 21.64 -5.73
N ARG A 57 5.38 22.87 -6.05
CA ARG A 57 5.51 23.33 -7.45
C ARG A 57 6.59 22.55 -8.22
N ASN A 58 7.77 22.38 -7.63
CA ASN A 58 8.89 21.70 -8.28
C ASN A 58 8.58 20.24 -8.60
N LEU A 59 7.82 19.59 -7.72
CA LEU A 59 7.41 18.20 -7.87
C LEU A 59 6.13 18.04 -8.70
N ASP A 60 5.45 19.14 -9.04
CA ASP A 60 4.10 19.11 -9.63
C ASP A 60 3.17 18.24 -8.78
N ALA A 61 3.14 18.50 -7.47
CA ALA A 61 2.41 17.69 -6.51
C ALA A 61 0.93 18.08 -6.43
N ASP A 62 0.06 17.08 -6.57
CA ASP A 62 -1.39 17.20 -6.46
C ASP A 62 -1.92 16.80 -5.08
N LYS A 63 -1.16 16.03 -4.30
CA LYS A 63 -1.50 15.69 -2.90
C LYS A 63 -0.29 15.85 -1.99
N ILE A 64 -0.56 16.42 -0.81
CA ILE A 64 0.42 16.57 0.27
C ILE A 64 -0.26 16.25 1.59
N HIS A 65 0.37 15.40 2.41
CA HIS A 65 -0.08 15.16 3.77
C HIS A 65 1.10 14.92 4.71
N VAL A 66 0.87 15.02 6.02
CA VAL A 66 1.90 14.81 7.03
C VAL A 66 1.71 13.44 7.69
N VAL A 67 2.81 12.73 7.92
CA VAL A 67 2.86 11.45 8.61
C VAL A 67 3.72 11.54 9.86
N GLY A 68 3.35 10.83 10.93
CA GLY A 68 4.07 10.83 12.20
C GLY A 68 3.73 11.99 13.16
N GLY A 69 2.62 12.69 12.94
CA GLY A 69 2.13 13.74 13.85
C GLY A 69 2.80 15.12 13.65
N PRO A 70 2.62 16.05 14.60
CA PRO A 70 3.21 17.39 14.53
C PRO A 70 4.73 17.34 14.35
N GLY A 71 5.21 18.04 13.32
CA GLY A 71 6.63 18.04 12.98
C GLY A 71 7.10 16.76 12.28
N GLY A 72 6.21 15.88 11.84
CA GLY A 72 6.50 14.66 11.09
C GLY A 72 7.08 14.88 9.68
N ALA A 73 7.09 13.83 8.86
CA ALA A 73 7.49 13.91 7.45
C ALA A 73 6.30 14.27 6.57
N TYR A 74 6.56 14.85 5.41
CA TYR A 74 5.56 15.18 4.40
C TYR A 74 5.61 14.14 3.30
N VAL A 75 4.46 13.58 2.96
CA VAL A 75 4.31 12.75 1.76
C VAL A 75 3.81 13.64 0.64
N PHE A 76 4.54 13.66 -0.47
CA PHE A 76 4.16 14.35 -1.71
C PHE A 76 3.85 13.31 -2.76
N HIS A 77 2.66 13.39 -3.37
CA HIS A 77 2.31 12.67 -4.59
C HIS A 77 2.42 13.63 -5.79
N SER A 78 3.14 13.24 -6.83
CA SER A 78 3.23 13.99 -8.10
C SER A 78 2.17 13.54 -9.08
N ARG A 79 1.62 14.46 -9.87
CA ARG A 79 0.74 14.08 -11.00
C ARG A 79 1.50 13.63 -12.24
N SER A 80 2.79 13.97 -12.35
CA SER A 80 3.54 13.86 -13.62
C SER A 80 4.94 13.27 -13.49
N LYS A 81 5.52 13.20 -12.29
CA LYS A 81 6.90 12.75 -12.06
C LYS A 81 6.94 11.40 -11.37
N ASN A 82 7.77 10.50 -11.88
CA ASN A 82 8.11 9.26 -11.18
C ASN A 82 9.08 9.54 -10.01
N VAL A 83 9.26 8.57 -9.13
CA VAL A 83 10.05 8.70 -7.90
C VAL A 83 11.51 9.12 -8.20
N ALA A 84 12.13 8.52 -9.23
CA ALA A 84 13.51 8.85 -9.60
C ALA A 84 13.66 10.32 -10.02
N ALA A 85 12.73 10.85 -10.83
CA ALA A 85 12.73 12.25 -11.23
C ALA A 85 12.49 13.18 -10.05
N MET A 86 11.59 12.83 -9.13
CA MET A 86 11.32 13.60 -7.92
C MET A 86 12.57 13.69 -7.04
N LEU A 87 13.24 12.56 -6.76
CA LEU A 87 14.46 12.53 -5.95
C LEU A 87 15.61 13.31 -6.60
N ASN A 88 15.75 13.28 -7.92
CA ASN A 88 16.74 14.10 -8.63
C ASN A 88 16.48 15.61 -8.48
N VAL A 89 15.22 16.04 -8.42
CA VAL A 89 14.86 17.44 -8.14
C VAL A 89 15.19 17.80 -6.69
N LEU A 90 14.94 16.88 -5.75
CA LEU A 90 15.11 17.11 -4.31
C LEU A 90 16.55 17.02 -3.83
N SER A 91 17.43 16.29 -4.53
CA SER A 91 18.85 16.12 -4.17
C SER A 91 19.61 17.44 -4.07
N LYS A 92 19.12 18.50 -4.72
CA LYS A 92 19.71 19.85 -4.73
C LYS A 92 19.21 20.74 -3.59
N ARG A 93 18.32 20.24 -2.73
CA ARG A 93 17.67 21.03 -1.66
C ARG A 93 18.40 20.89 -0.33
N GLY A 94 19.01 21.99 0.14
CA GLY A 94 19.69 22.05 1.43
C GLY A 94 18.77 22.20 2.65
N ASP A 95 17.49 22.51 2.44
CA ASP A 95 16.49 22.71 3.49
C ASP A 95 15.84 21.39 3.98
N LEU A 96 16.21 20.26 3.38
CA LEU A 96 15.76 18.92 3.76
C LEU A 96 16.76 18.24 4.71
N ILE A 97 16.24 17.46 5.65
CA ILE A 97 16.99 16.45 6.41
C ILE A 97 17.14 15.19 5.55
N TYR A 98 16.04 14.74 4.94
CA TYR A 98 16.03 13.63 3.99
C TYR A 98 14.90 13.77 2.97
N ALA A 99 15.08 13.08 1.84
CA ALA A 99 14.05 12.78 0.85
C ALA A 99 14.18 11.31 0.44
N GLU A 100 13.11 10.53 0.56
CA GLU A 100 13.12 9.10 0.24
C GLU A 100 11.84 8.67 -0.50
N PRO A 101 11.87 7.56 -1.24
CA PRO A 101 10.65 6.95 -1.78
C PRO A 101 9.68 6.52 -0.67
N ASN A 102 8.38 6.51 -0.98
CA ASN A 102 7.40 5.81 -0.15
C ASN A 102 7.47 4.29 -0.39
N TYR A 103 8.37 3.59 0.31
CA TYR A 103 8.56 2.15 0.13
C TYR A 103 7.33 1.33 0.55
N ILE A 104 7.00 0.33 -0.27
CA ILE A 104 5.95 -0.64 0.03
C ILE A 104 6.56 -1.77 0.85
N VAL A 105 6.22 -1.81 2.14
CA VAL A 105 6.60 -2.89 3.04
C VAL A 105 5.48 -3.92 3.17
N ARG A 106 5.84 -5.21 3.17
CA ARG A 106 4.91 -6.33 3.37
C ARG A 106 5.22 -7.02 4.69
N GLY A 107 4.18 -7.33 5.46
CA GLY A 107 4.33 -8.13 6.67
C GLY A 107 4.84 -9.52 6.34
N ALA A 108 5.78 -10.02 7.13
CA ALA A 108 6.13 -11.44 7.08
C ALA A 108 4.95 -12.26 7.60
N ALA A 109 4.62 -13.36 6.92
CA ALA A 109 3.53 -14.25 7.33
C ALA A 109 3.81 -14.99 8.65
N THR A 110 5.07 -14.98 9.11
CA THR A 110 5.48 -15.67 10.35
C THR A 110 6.51 -14.82 11.09
N PRO A 111 6.29 -14.51 12.38
CA PRO A 111 7.26 -13.81 13.23
C PRO A 111 8.60 -14.56 13.33
N ASN A 112 9.67 -13.79 13.50
CA ASN A 112 11.05 -14.30 13.65
C ASN A 112 11.48 -14.51 15.12
N ASP A 113 10.54 -14.47 16.06
CA ASP A 113 10.80 -14.75 17.48
C ASP A 113 11.06 -16.26 17.68
N PRO A 114 12.19 -16.68 18.30
CA PRO A 114 12.49 -18.10 18.55
C PRO A 114 11.39 -18.84 19.32
N SER A 115 10.72 -18.16 20.25
CA SER A 115 9.63 -18.69 21.06
C SER A 115 8.29 -18.69 20.32
N PHE A 116 8.19 -18.12 19.11
CA PHE A 116 6.94 -18.11 18.32
C PHE A 116 6.36 -19.52 18.13
N THR A 117 7.24 -20.52 18.00
CA THR A 117 6.83 -21.93 17.88
C THR A 117 6.07 -22.46 19.09
N GLN A 118 6.19 -21.82 20.25
CA GLN A 118 5.52 -22.19 21.50
C GLN A 118 4.18 -21.45 21.66
N LEU A 119 3.91 -20.42 20.86
CA LEU A 119 2.71 -19.58 20.93
C LEU A 119 1.58 -20.18 20.08
N TRP A 120 1.05 -21.32 20.53
CA TRP A 120 0.03 -22.10 19.81
C TRP A 120 -1.17 -21.29 19.31
N GLY A 121 -1.60 -20.26 20.06
CA GLY A 121 -2.73 -19.38 19.69
C GLY A 121 -2.42 -18.43 18.52
N LEU A 122 -1.15 -18.08 18.30
CA LEU A 122 -0.70 -17.26 17.17
C LEU A 122 -0.31 -18.09 15.95
N LYS A 123 -0.16 -19.40 16.11
CA LYS A 123 0.06 -20.38 15.04
C LYS A 123 -1.22 -21.21 14.82
N ASN A 124 -2.39 -20.58 14.77
CA ASN A 124 -3.63 -21.29 14.53
C ASN A 124 -3.89 -21.44 13.02
N THR A 125 -3.47 -22.58 12.48
CA THR A 125 -3.64 -22.96 11.07
C THR A 125 -4.86 -23.87 10.87
N GLY A 126 -5.73 -24.00 11.87
CA GLY A 126 -6.79 -24.99 11.90
C GLY A 126 -6.34 -26.36 12.41
N GLN A 127 -5.20 -26.43 13.11
CA GLN A 127 -4.75 -27.67 13.71
C GLN A 127 -5.76 -28.22 14.73
N THR A 128 -5.87 -29.54 14.79
CA THR A 128 -6.71 -30.22 15.78
C THR A 128 -5.97 -30.28 17.12
N VAL A 129 -6.57 -29.71 18.17
CA VAL A 129 -6.10 -29.80 19.56
C VAL A 129 -7.20 -30.47 20.38
N SER A 130 -6.89 -31.60 21.01
CA SER A 130 -7.84 -32.39 21.82
C SER A 130 -9.15 -32.72 21.09
N GLY A 131 -9.08 -33.00 19.78
CA GLY A 131 -10.24 -33.37 18.96
C GLY A 131 -11.05 -32.20 18.39
N ALA A 132 -10.73 -30.95 18.74
CA ALA A 132 -11.33 -29.75 18.15
C ALA A 132 -10.35 -29.08 17.19
N ALA A 133 -10.80 -28.79 15.97
CA ALA A 133 -10.03 -27.96 15.03
C ALA A 133 -10.05 -26.50 15.50
N GLY A 134 -8.89 -25.84 15.49
CA GLY A 134 -8.82 -24.40 15.68
C GLY A 134 -9.48 -23.64 14.53
N THR A 135 -9.91 -22.40 14.78
CA THR A 135 -10.35 -21.49 13.72
C THR A 135 -9.17 -20.60 13.31
N PRO A 136 -8.72 -20.65 12.04
CA PRO A 136 -7.68 -19.76 11.52
C PRO A 136 -8.04 -18.28 11.57
#